data_AF-A0A412AV96-F1
#
_entry.id   AF-A0A412AV96-F1
#
_cell.length_a   1.000
_cell.length_b   1.000
_cell.length_c   1.000
_cell.angle_alpha   90.00
_cell.angle_beta   90.00
_cell.angle_gamma   90.00
#
_symmetry.space_group_name_H-M   'P 1'
#
loop_
_entity.id
_entity.type
_entity.pdbx_description
1 polymer ?
#
loop_
_entity_poly.entity_id
_entity_poly.type
_entity_poly.pdbx_seq_one_letter_code
_entity_poly.pdbx_strand_id
1 'polypeptide(L)' 'MVLSADQEFAVICDGKHRPLQRPKKKNCRHLAVTNTVLPEEAMKTNREIRRRIRCYLEKDPQS' A
#
# COMPACT_ATOMS: atom_id res chain seq x y z
N MET A 1 -0.41 0.29 -0.63
CA MET A 1 -0.06 -0.30 0.68
C MET A 1 -0.88 0.33 1.78
N VAL A 2 -1.05 -0.38 2.89
CA VAL A 2 -1.74 0.09 4.11
C VAL A 2 -0.69 0.39 5.18
N LEU A 3 -0.72 1.57 5.79
CA LEU A 3 0.19 2.00 6.86
C LEU A 3 -0.41 1.77 8.25
N SER A 4 -1.73 1.97 8.35
CA SER A 4 -2.52 1.68 9.55
C SER A 4 -3.96 1.42 9.14
N ALA A 5 -4.70 0.67 9.96
CA ALA A 5 -6.11 0.40 9.75
C ALA A 5 -6.85 0.34 11.09
N ASP A 6 -8.10 0.78 11.06
CA ASP A 6 -9.10 0.60 12.11
C ASP A 6 -10.31 -0.18 11.54
N GLN A 7 -11.43 -0.20 12.27
CA GLN A 7 -12.63 -0.95 11.87
C GLN A 7 -13.28 -0.42 10.57
N GLU A 8 -13.18 0.88 10.30
CA GLU A 8 -13.91 1.53 9.20
C GLU A 8 -12.99 2.06 8.09
N PHE A 9 -11.76 2.43 8.44
CA PHE A 9 -10.83 3.11 7.55
C PHE A 9 -9.43 2.51 7.60
N ALA A 10 -8.73 2.66 6.48
CA ALA A 10 -7.31 2.42 6.38
C ALA A 10 -6.58 3.64 5.81
N VAL A 11 -5.36 3.86 6.28
CA VAL A 11 -4.43 4.86 5.75
C VAL A 11 -3.57 4.18 4.69
N ILE A 12 -3.70 4.63 3.44
CA ILE A 12 -3.02 4.03 2.29
C ILE A 12 -1.96 4.94 1.66
N CYS A 13 -0.90 4.31 1.16
CA CYS A 13 0.22 4.94 0.46
C CYS A 13 0.59 4.14 -0.79
N ASP A 14 0.92 4.84 -1.88
CA ASP A 14 1.44 4.27 -3.14
C ASP A 14 2.80 4.86 -3.56
N GLY A 15 3.31 5.85 -2.82
CA GLY A 15 4.60 6.50 -3.10
C GLY A 15 4.61 7.38 -4.37
N LYS A 16 3.47 7.57 -5.04
CA LYS A 16 3.31 8.41 -6.24
C LYS A 16 2.22 9.46 -6.06
N HIS A 17 0.95 9.04 -6.14
CA HIS A 17 -0.20 9.94 -5.99
C HIS A 17 -0.56 10.14 -4.51
N ARG A 18 -0.19 9.18 -3.67
CA ARG A 18 -0.38 9.15 -2.21
C ARG A 18 0.97 8.86 -1.58
N PRO A 19 1.87 9.86 -1.49
CA PRO A 19 3.19 9.68 -0.90
C PRO A 19 3.10 9.53 0.63
N LEU A 20 4.18 9.07 1.27
CA LEU A 20 4.26 8.90 2.73
C LEU A 20 3.95 10.19 3.51
N GLN A 21 4.32 11.34 2.95
CA GLN A 21 4.06 12.65 3.57
C GLN A 21 2.59 13.08 3.45
N ARG A 22 1.84 12.49 2.52
CA ARG A 22 0.42 12.79 2.27
C ARG A 22 -0.34 11.51 1.92
N PRO A 23 -0.47 10.59 2.89
CA PRO A 23 -1.20 9.35 2.67
C PRO A 23 -2.70 9.64 2.56
N LYS A 24 -3.47 8.68 2.05
CA LYS A 24 -4.93 8.81 1.90
C LYS A 24 -5.66 7.98 2.93
N LYS A 25 -6.65 8.54 3.60
CA LYS A 25 -7.67 7.77 4.32
C LYS A 25 -8.67 7.17 3.31
N LYS A 26 -8.93 5.86 3.37
CA LYS A 26 -9.90 5.16 2.52
C LYS A 26 -10.78 4.26 3.38
N ASN A 27 -12.09 4.28 3.14
CA ASN A 27 -13.00 3.38 3.84
C ASN A 27 -12.72 1.93 3.43
N CYS A 28 -12.69 1.03 4.42
CA CYS A 28 -12.36 -0.39 4.24
C CYS A 28 -13.29 -1.08 3.25
N ARG A 29 -14.56 -0.65 3.13
CA ARG A 29 -15.53 -1.19 2.16
C ARG A 29 -15.14 -0.97 0.69
N HIS A 30 -14.16 -0.11 0.41
CA HIS A 30 -13.65 0.16 -0.94
C HIS A 30 -12.25 -0.42 -1.18
N LEU A 31 -11.75 -1.25 -0.25
CA LEU A 31 -10.46 -1.90 -0.35
C LEU A 31 -10.66 -3.37 -0.74
N ALA A 32 -9.81 -3.87 -1.63
CA ALA A 32 -9.63 -5.30 -1.84
C ALA A 32 -8.41 -5.73 -1.01
N VAL A 33 -8.59 -6.73 -0.17
CA VAL A 33 -7.52 -7.24 0.71
C VAL A 33 -6.61 -8.16 -0.10
N THR A 34 -5.31 -8.07 0.15
CA THR A 34 -4.29 -8.95 -0.42
C THR A 34 -3.65 -9.78 0.68
N ASN A 35 -3.29 -11.03 0.41
CA ASN A 35 -2.59 -11.91 1.37
C ASN A 35 -1.08 -11.62 1.46
N THR A 36 -0.62 -10.48 0.96
CA THR A 36 0.79 -10.09 0.99
C THR A 36 1.04 -9.08 2.07
N VAL A 37 1.93 -9.43 2.99
CA VAL A 37 2.47 -8.54 4.02
C VAL A 37 3.89 -8.16 3.62
N LEU A 38 4.20 -6.87 3.70
CA LEU A 38 5.55 -6.35 3.44
C LEU A 38 6.18 -5.91 4.77
N PRO A 39 7.49 -6.14 4.95
CA PRO A 39 8.20 -5.74 6.16
C PRO A 39 8.33 -4.20 6.22
N GLU A 40 8.47 -3.66 7.43
CA GLU A 40 8.48 -2.20 7.65
C GLU A 40 9.64 -1.50 6.95
N GLU A 41 10.80 -2.17 6.82
CA GLU A 41 11.97 -1.66 6.12
C GLU A 41 11.69 -1.40 4.63
N ALA A 42 10.71 -2.09 4.05
CA ALA A 42 10.30 -1.90 2.67
C ALA A 42 9.44 -0.64 2.45
N MET A 43 9.10 0.08 3.54
CA MET A 43 8.18 1.23 3.54
C MET A 43 8.85 2.55 3.95
N LYS A 44 10.19 2.62 4.01
CA LYS A 44 10.91 3.82 4.48
C LYS A 44 10.80 5.01 3.50
N THR A 45 10.80 4.74 2.20
CA THR A 45 10.76 5.80 1.17
C THR A 45 9.70 5.57 0.10
N ASN A 46 9.23 6.67 -0.50
CA ASN A 46 8.33 6.64 -1.67
C ASN A 46 8.93 5.85 -2.85
N ARG A 47 10.26 5.78 -2.97
CA ARG A 47 10.94 5.00 -4.01
C ARG A 47 10.81 3.49 -3.74
N GLU A 48 11.03 3.06 -2.50
CA GLU A 48 10.90 1.64 -2.12
C GLU A 48 9.46 1.16 -2.26
N ILE A 49 8.49 1.94 -1.79
CA ILE A 49 7.06 1.61 -1.91
C ILE A 49 6.67 1.38 -3.37
N ARG A 50 7.05 2.30 -4.28
CA ARG A 50 6.78 2.15 -5.71
C ARG A 50 7.42 0.89 -6.29
N ARG A 51 8.67 0.60 -5.91
CA ARG A 51 9.38 -0.61 -6.36
C ARG A 51 8.66 -1.88 -5.89
N ARG A 52 8.22 -1.93 -4.63
CA ARG A 52 7.55 -3.10 -4.06
C ARG A 52 6.17 -3.32 -4.65
N ILE A 53 5.39 -2.26 -4.83
CA ILE A 53 4.09 -2.36 -5.51
C ILE A 53 4.28 -2.88 -6.93
N ARG A 54 5.28 -2.39 -7.68
CA ARG A 54 5.60 -2.91 -9.00
C ARG A 54 5.95 -4.40 -8.95
N CYS A 55 6.87 -4.81 -8.08
CA CYS A 55 7.24 -6.21 -7.94
C CYS A 55 6.06 -7.10 -7.53
N TYR A 56 5.09 -6.59 -6.77
CA TYR A 56 3.87 -7.31 -6.44
C TYR A 56 3.01 -7.53 -7.69
N LEU A 57 2.76 -6.47 -8.48
CA LEU A 57 1.98 -6.54 -9.71
C LEU A 57 2.64 -7.44 -10.78
N GLU A 58 3.97 -7.42 -10.88
CA GLU A 58 4.71 -8.29 -11.80
C GLU A 58 4.68 -9.78 -11.39
N LYS A 59 4.49 -10.05 -10.09
CA LYS A 59 4.43 -11.42 -9.54
C LYS A 59 3.03 -11.99 -9.49
N ASP A 60 2.01 -11.18 -9.75
CA ASP A 60 0.62 -11.61 -9.74
C ASP A 60 0.21 -12.01 -11.16
N PRO A 61 0.18 -13.32 -11.51
CA PRO A 61 -0.13 -13.78 -12.86
C PRO A 61 -1.62 -13.63 -13.23
N GLN A 62 -2.42 -12.95 -12.40
CA GLN A 62 -3.88 -12.79 -12.56
C GLN A 62 -4.35 -11.32 -12.59
N SER A 63 -3.43 -10.35 -12.79
CA SER A 63 -3.81 -8.94 -13.02
C SER A 63 -4.24 -8.65 -14.46
#